data_AF-A0A660RP27-F1
#
_entry.id   AF-A0A660RP27-F1
#
_cell.length_a   1.000
_cell.length_b   1.000
_cell.length_c   1.000
_cell.angle_alpha   90.00
_cell.angle_beta   90.00
_cell.angle_gamma   90.00
#
_symmetry.space_group_name_H-M   'P 1'
#
loop_
_entity.id
_entity.type
_entity.pdbx_description
1 polymer ?
#
loop_
_entity_poly.entity_id
_entity_poly.type
_entity_poly.pdbx_seq_one_letter_code
_entity_poly.pdbx_strand_id
1 'polypeptide(L)' 'DGKTTMVAPLKGFYATPNAGNSEIRIAFVLEESKLKDAVRILVRGLEKFSDIKSSLSRK' A
#
# COMPACT_ATOMS: atom_id res chain seq x y z
N ASP A 1 12.26 14.17 4.98
CA ASP A 1 12.43 13.90 3.53
C ASP A 1 11.13 13.99 2.74
N GLY A 2 9.94 13.86 3.35
CA GLY A 2 8.67 14.28 2.72
C GLY A 2 8.22 13.48 1.50
N LYS A 3 8.85 12.32 1.26
CA LYS A 3 8.57 11.46 0.11
C LYS A 3 7.31 10.63 0.32
N THR A 4 6.62 10.33 -0.76
CA THR A 4 5.48 9.41 -0.81
C THR A 4 5.71 8.34 -1.88
N THR A 5 4.91 7.28 -1.85
CA THR A 5 4.87 6.24 -2.88
C THR A 5 3.44 6.02 -3.32
N MET A 6 3.24 5.54 -4.54
CA MET A 6 1.92 5.31 -5.13
C MET A 6 1.80 3.85 -5.57
N VAL A 7 0.61 3.28 -5.35
CA VAL A 7 0.26 1.90 -5.72
C VAL A 7 -1.10 1.89 -6.42
N ALA A 8 -1.39 0.84 -7.20
CA ALA A 8 -2.70 0.67 -7.83
C ALA A 8 -3.55 -0.32 -7.01
N PRO A 9 -4.76 0.05 -6.55
CA PRO A 9 -5.68 -0.88 -5.90
C PRO A 9 -6.11 -2.01 -6.85
N LEU A 10 -6.13 -3.25 -6.36
CA LEU A 10 -6.39 -4.40 -7.23
C LEU A 10 -7.90 -4.63 -7.49
N LYS A 11 -8.79 -4.07 -6.66
CA LYS A 11 -10.25 -4.16 -6.83
C LYS A 11 -10.74 -3.85 -8.25
N GLY A 12 -10.15 -2.86 -8.92
CA GLY A 12 -10.54 -2.48 -10.29
C GLY A 12 -10.13 -3.48 -11.38
N PHE A 13 -9.34 -4.50 -11.03
CA PHE A 13 -8.86 -5.53 -11.97
C PHE A 13 -9.73 -6.79 -11.94
N TYR A 14 -10.61 -6.94 -10.96
CA TYR A 14 -11.53 -8.08 -10.87
C TYR A 14 -12.92 -7.72 -11.37
N ALA A 15 -13.48 -8.57 -12.22
CA ALA A 15 -14.91 -8.54 -12.53
C ALA A 15 -15.77 -9.14 -11.40
N THR A 16 -15.16 -10.04 -10.60
CA THR A 16 -15.82 -10.70 -9.46
C THR A 16 -16.14 -9.69 -8.35
N PRO A 17 -17.41 -9.58 -7.92
CA PRO A 17 -17.78 -8.69 -6.83
C PRO A 17 -16.97 -8.95 -5.56
N ASN A 18 -16.57 -7.88 -4.88
CA ASN A 18 -15.81 -7.88 -3.61
C ASN A 18 -14.40 -8.49 -3.64
N ALA A 19 -13.90 -8.94 -4.80
CA ALA A 19 -12.52 -9.35 -4.95
C ALA A 19 -11.57 -8.13 -4.90
N GLY A 20 -10.33 -8.34 -4.42
CA GLY A 20 -9.29 -7.30 -4.43
C GLY A 20 -9.47 -6.14 -3.46
N ASN A 21 -10.38 -6.22 -2.48
CA ASN A 21 -10.64 -5.12 -1.52
C ASN A 21 -9.44 -4.79 -0.61
N SER A 22 -8.54 -5.76 -0.37
CA SER A 22 -7.36 -5.61 0.49
C SER A 22 -6.05 -5.90 -0.25
N GLU A 23 -6.06 -5.80 -1.58
CA GLU A 23 -4.94 -6.16 -2.44
C GLU A 23 -4.51 -4.96 -3.30
N ILE A 24 -3.22 -4.91 -3.63
CA ILE A 24 -2.61 -3.86 -4.45
C ILE A 24 -1.67 -4.47 -5.49
N ARG A 25 -1.39 -3.72 -6.56
CA ARG A 25 -0.41 -4.07 -7.58
C ARG A 25 0.79 -3.13 -7.53
N ILE A 26 1.99 -3.71 -7.58
CA ILE A 26 3.27 -3.00 -7.64
C ILE A 26 3.92 -3.27 -9.00
N ALA A 27 4.39 -2.23 -9.68
CA ALA A 27 5.08 -2.34 -10.96
C ALA A 27 6.59 -2.10 -10.78
N PHE A 28 7.42 -3.05 -11.20
CA PHE A 28 8.88 -2.94 -11.15
C PHE A 28 9.44 -2.22 -12.39
N VAL A 29 9.10 -0.94 -12.53
CA VAL A 29 9.42 -0.11 -13.72
C VAL A 29 10.41 1.03 -13.41
N LEU A 30 11.08 0.97 -12.27
CA LEU A 30 12.07 1.94 -11.81
C LEU A 30 13.38 1.23 -11.44
N GLU A 31 14.45 2.01 -11.32
CA GLU A 31 15.73 1.54 -10.78
C GLU A 31 15.58 0.90 -9.39
N GLU A 32 16.39 -0.11 -9.10
CA GLU A 32 16.34 -0.90 -7.87
C GLU A 32 16.38 -0.03 -6.60
N SER A 33 17.24 0.99 -6.58
CA SER A 33 17.38 1.90 -5.43
C SER A 33 16.09 2.69 -5.16
N LYS A 34 15.38 3.11 -6.21
CA LYS A 34 14.10 3.81 -6.10
C LYS A 34 12.98 2.87 -5.67
N LEU A 35 12.98 1.62 -6.15
CA LEU A 35 12.02 0.60 -5.73
C LEU A 35 12.19 0.26 -4.24
N LYS A 36 13.43 0.10 -3.78
CA LYS A 36 13.73 -0.10 -2.35
C LYS A 36 13.25 1.07 -1.49
N ASP A 37 13.47 2.30 -1.94
CA ASP A 37 12.99 3.52 -1.26
C ASP A 37 11.45 3.56 -1.20
N ALA A 38 10.78 3.27 -2.32
CA ALA A 38 9.33 3.23 -2.43
C ALA A 38 8.69 2.17 -1.51
N VAL A 39 9.26 0.96 -1.46
CA VAL A 39 8.79 -0.12 -0.57
C VAL A 39 8.99 0.26 0.89
N ARG A 40 10.14 0.88 1.24
CA ARG A 40 10.39 1.36 2.62
C ARG A 40 9.34 2.38 3.07
N ILE A 41 8.94 3.30 2.19
CA ILE A 41 7.89 4.29 2.48
C ILE A 41 6.53 3.58 2.67
N LEU A 42 6.21 2.60 1.81
CA LEU A 42 4.97 1.83 1.91
C LEU A 42 4.86 1.09 3.24
N VAL A 43 5.93 0.43 3.68
CA VAL A 43 5.98 -0.30 4.96
C VAL A 43 5.67 0.62 6.13
N ARG A 44 6.35 1.78 6.22
CA ARG A 44 6.11 2.77 7.29
C ARG A 44 4.66 3.28 7.30
N GLY A 45 4.08 3.48 6.11
CA GLY A 45 2.69 3.88 5.98
C GLY A 45 1.72 2.81 6.50
N LEU A 46 1.98 1.54 6.18
CA LEU A 46 1.16 0.41 6.61
C LEU A 46 1.23 0.18 8.12
N GLU A 47 2.43 0.27 8.72
CA GLU A 47 2.61 0.19 10.18
C GLU A 47 1.74 1.25 10.87
N LYS A 48 1.86 2.51 10.42
CA LYS A 48 1.08 3.60 11.01
C LYS A 48 -0.42 3.44 10.80
N PHE A 49 -0.84 2.96 9.63
CA PHE A 49 -2.25 2.69 9.35
C PHE A 49 -2.80 1.56 10.24
N SER A 50 -2.01 0.51 10.47
CA SER A 50 -2.37 -0.60 11.37
C SER A 50 -2.54 -0.13 12.81
N ASP A 51 -1.62 0.71 13.31
CA ASP A 51 -1.73 1.33 14.63
C ASP A 51 -3.02 2.14 14.77
N ILE A 52 -3.33 2.96 13.75
CA ILE A 52 -4.55 3.76 13.69
C ILE A 52 -5.78 2.85 13.73
N LYS A 53 -5.81 1.80 12.90
CA LYS A 53 -6.91 0.82 12.88
C LYS A 53 -7.10 0.14 14.24
N SER A 54 -6.01 -0.24 14.91
CA SER A 54 -6.06 -0.84 16.25
C SER A 54 -6.63 0.12 17.29
N SER A 55 -6.27 1.40 17.23
CA SER A 55 -6.79 2.42 18.16
C SER A 55 -8.26 2.76 17.91
N LEU A 56 -8.71 2.74 16.66
CA LEU A 56 -10.11 2.98 16.27
C LEU A 56 -11.02 1.81 16.65
N SER A 57 -10.53 0.57 16.58
CA SER A 57 -11.29 -0.63 16.94
C SER A 57 -11.46 -0.83 18.46
N ARG A 58 -10.73 -0.09 19.29
CA ARG A 58 -10.82 -0.14 20.76
C ARG A 58 -11.72 0.95 21.35
N LYS A 59 -12.29 1.82 20.51
CA LYS A 59 -13.33 2.78 20.88
C LYS A 59 -14.68 2.25 20.43
#